data_AF-A0AAW6ASC0-F1
#
_entry.id   AF-A0AAW6ASC0-F1
#
_cell.length_a   1.000
_cell.length_b   1.000
_cell.length_c   1.000
_cell.angle_alpha   90.00
_cell.angle_beta   90.00
_cell.angle_gamma   90.00
#
_symmetry.space_group_name_H-M   'P 1'
#
loop_
_entity.id
_entity.type
_entity.pdbx_description
1 polymer ?
#
loop_
_entity_poly.entity_id
_entity_poly.type
_entity_poly.pdbx_seq_one_letter_code
_entity_poly.pdbx_strand_id
1 'polypeptide(L)'
;MNKLYTLITNNELVKERYGAYGKELNVEYLEDAGCLDVLIKARDAIHGGSRLETHPMAGSIKPNQNPYKTVMISDGKVDPEEFQEFITVMENSIMTCRKFLMEKPLPEWDEKLKKDFRYIDQSLIESAVSRI
;
A
#
# COMPACT_ATOMS: atom_id res chain seq x y z
N MET A 1 -3.43 -15.11 19.96
CA MET A 1 -3.06 -13.68 19.89
C MET A 1 -3.70 -13.13 18.64
N ASN A 2 -4.44 -12.02 18.74
CA ASN A 2 -4.96 -11.35 17.55
C ASN A 2 -3.79 -10.74 16.79
N LYS A 3 -3.83 -10.82 15.46
CA LYS A 3 -2.83 -10.21 14.59
C LYS A 3 -2.95 -8.69 14.66
N LEU A 4 -1.81 -8.01 14.65
CA LEU A 4 -1.74 -6.56 14.47
C LEU A 4 -1.52 -6.25 12.99
N TYR A 5 -2.40 -5.44 12.42
CA TYR A 5 -2.32 -5.00 11.03
C TYR A 5 -1.76 -3.59 10.94
N THR A 6 -1.06 -3.29 9.85
CA THR A 6 -0.56 -1.94 9.54
C THR A 6 -0.88 -1.58 8.09
N LEU A 7 -1.51 -0.42 7.88
CA LEU A 7 -1.65 0.19 6.57
C LEU A 7 -0.48 1.13 6.33
N ILE A 8 0.36 0.83 5.34
CA ILE A 8 1.40 1.74 4.87
C ILE A 8 0.83 2.52 3.70
N THR A 9 0.75 3.84 3.81
CA THR A 9 0.00 4.66 2.86
C THR A 9 0.55 6.07 2.72
N ASN A 10 0.46 6.65 1.52
CA ASN A 10 0.61 8.08 1.29
C ASN A 10 -0.74 8.81 1.10
N ASN A 11 -1.85 8.10 1.33
CA ASN A 11 -3.20 8.59 1.11
C ASN A 11 -3.79 9.15 2.41
N GLU A 12 -3.98 10.47 2.47
CA GLU A 12 -4.55 11.15 3.64
C GLU A 12 -5.95 10.62 4.01
N LEU A 13 -6.77 10.22 3.04
CA LEU A 13 -8.11 9.69 3.33
C LEU A 13 -8.05 8.35 4.07
N VAL A 14 -7.01 7.54 3.82
CA VAL A 14 -6.78 6.28 4.54
C VAL A 14 -6.32 6.59 5.97
N LYS A 15 -5.41 7.55 6.14
CA LYS A 15 -4.98 8.05 7.46
C LYS A 15 -6.17 8.58 8.28
N GLU A 16 -7.00 9.43 7.70
CA GLU A 16 -8.16 10.01 8.40
C GLU A 16 -9.19 8.96 8.78
N ARG A 17 -9.50 8.03 7.87
CA ARG A 17 -10.50 6.98 8.10
C ARG A 17 -10.05 5.95 9.13
N TYR A 18 -8.79 5.52 9.07
CA TYR A 18 -8.31 4.37 9.83
C TYR A 18 -7.35 4.73 10.98
N GLY A 19 -6.90 5.98 11.08
CA GLY A 19 -5.97 6.42 12.13
C GLY A 19 -6.53 6.33 13.55
N ALA A 20 -7.86 6.26 13.71
CA ALA A 20 -8.53 6.06 14.99
C ALA A 20 -9.32 4.73 15.06
N TYR A 21 -9.05 3.78 14.15
CA TYR A 21 -9.88 2.59 13.96
C TYR A 21 -9.88 1.64 15.17
N GLY A 22 -8.75 1.48 15.85
CA GLY A 22 -8.66 0.65 17.04
C GLY A 22 -7.25 0.13 17.30
N LYS A 23 -7.09 -0.75 18.29
CA LYS A 23 -5.78 -1.30 18.69
C LYS A 23 -5.23 -2.37 17.74
N GLU A 24 -6.04 -2.86 16.81
CA GLU A 24 -5.71 -3.98 15.91
C GLU A 24 -5.27 -3.52 14.52
N LEU A 25 -5.39 -2.21 14.23
CA LEU A 25 -5.01 -1.61 12.96
C LEU A 25 -4.23 -0.31 13.18
N ASN A 26 -2.96 -0.32 12.80
CA ASN A 26 -2.12 0.87 12.74
C ASN A 26 -2.18 1.49 11.33
N VAL A 27 -1.92 2.79 11.26
CA VAL A 27 -1.68 3.48 9.99
C VAL A 27 -0.31 4.14 10.03
N GLU A 28 0.58 3.69 9.14
CA GLU A 28 1.85 4.33 8.87
C GLU A 28 1.68 5.23 7.64
N TYR A 29 1.45 6.52 7.91
CA TYR A 29 1.30 7.54 6.88
C TYR A 29 2.66 8.11 6.46
N LEU A 30 2.94 8.05 5.16
CA LEU A 30 4.14 8.62 4.54
C LEU A 30 3.77 9.97 3.91
N GLU A 31 4.10 11.05 4.62
CA GLU A 31 3.90 12.42 4.14
C GLU A 31 4.86 12.73 2.98
N ASP A 32 4.38 13.47 1.98
CA ASP A 32 5.12 13.86 0.77
C ASP A 32 5.77 12.69 -0.01
N ALA A 33 5.21 11.49 0.14
CA ALA A 33 5.70 10.26 -0.48
C ALA A 33 4.88 9.87 -1.73
N GLY A 34 5.52 9.18 -2.68
CA GLY A 34 4.87 8.60 -3.84
C GLY A 34 4.53 7.11 -3.69
N CYS A 35 3.89 6.55 -4.72
CA CYS A 35 3.59 5.11 -4.79
C CYS A 35 4.83 4.23 -4.57
N LEU A 36 5.98 4.64 -5.11
CA LEU A 36 7.22 3.87 -5.00
C LEU A 36 7.73 3.79 -3.56
N ASP A 37 7.61 4.87 -2.79
CA ASP A 37 8.06 4.93 -1.41
C ASP A 37 7.22 4.01 -0.51
N VAL A 38 5.90 3.99 -0.72
CA VAL A 38 4.99 3.05 -0.04
C VAL A 38 5.39 1.60 -0.33
N LEU A 39 5.68 1.27 -1.59
CA LEU A 39 6.11 -0.08 -1.97
C LEU A 39 7.46 -0.46 -1.35
N ILE A 40 8.43 0.46 -1.33
CA ILE A 40 9.74 0.23 -0.70
C ILE A 40 9.56 0.00 0.80
N LYS A 41 8.79 0.84 1.48
CA LYS A 41 8.52 0.72 2.92
C LYS A 41 7.86 -0.63 3.26
N ALA A 42 6.86 -1.05 2.47
CA ALA A 42 6.20 -2.34 2.65
C ALA A 42 7.17 -3.51 2.46
N ARG A 43 8.04 -3.46 1.46
CA ARG A 43 9.07 -4.50 1.24
C ARG A 43 10.03 -4.56 2.43
N ASP A 44 10.50 -3.42 2.91
CA ASP A 44 11.44 -3.37 4.04
C ASP A 44 10.81 -3.94 5.32
N ALA A 45 9.52 -3.70 5.54
CA ALA A 45 8.76 -4.34 6.61
C ALA A 45 8.66 -5.87 6.44
N ILE A 46 8.44 -6.35 5.21
CA ILE A 46 8.41 -7.80 4.91
C ILE A 46 9.78 -8.44 5.16
N HIS A 47 10.88 -7.81 4.72
CA HIS A 47 12.23 -8.25 5.07
C HIS A 47 12.45 -8.27 6.60
N GLY A 48 11.79 -7.38 7.34
CA GLY A 48 11.75 -7.36 8.80
C GLY A 48 10.86 -8.43 9.44
N GLY A 49 10.21 -9.29 8.65
CA GLY A 49 9.37 -10.39 9.11
C GLY A 49 7.87 -10.13 9.07
N SER A 50 7.41 -8.97 8.55
CA SER A 50 5.99 -8.72 8.36
C SER A 50 5.39 -9.59 7.25
N ARG A 51 4.12 -9.96 7.43
CA ARG A 51 3.32 -10.66 6.44
C ARG A 51 2.66 -9.66 5.47
N LEU A 52 2.68 -9.94 4.18
CA LEU A 52 1.92 -9.19 3.18
C LEU A 52 0.45 -9.65 3.19
N GLU A 53 -0.50 -8.73 3.36
CA GLU A 53 -1.93 -9.05 3.45
C GLU A 53 -2.73 -8.58 2.22
N THR A 54 -2.16 -7.68 1.42
CA THR A 54 -2.78 -7.20 0.18
C THR A 54 -1.80 -7.21 -0.98
N HIS A 55 -2.25 -7.59 -2.17
CA HIS A 55 -1.42 -7.47 -3.36
C HIS A 55 -1.08 -5.99 -3.64
N PRO A 56 0.21 -5.58 -3.78
CA PRO A 56 0.59 -4.16 -3.83
C PRO A 56 0.09 -3.43 -5.08
N MET A 57 -0.06 -4.18 -6.17
CA MET A 57 -0.61 -3.70 -7.44
C MET A 57 -2.11 -3.98 -7.58
N ALA A 58 -2.86 -4.06 -6.47
CA ALA A 58 -4.31 -4.15 -6.53
C ALA A 58 -4.93 -2.94 -7.27
N GLY A 59 -5.94 -3.21 -8.10
CA GLY A 59 -6.60 -2.23 -8.95
C GLY A 59 -6.09 -2.21 -10.40
N SER A 60 -6.86 -1.57 -11.29
CA SER A 60 -6.54 -1.49 -12.73
C SER A 60 -5.82 -0.20 -13.14
N ILE A 61 -5.71 0.77 -12.22
CA ILE A 61 -5.09 2.08 -12.50
C ILE A 61 -3.58 1.97 -12.31
N LYS A 62 -2.83 2.47 -13.30
CA LYS A 62 -1.37 2.38 -13.31
C LYS A 62 -0.74 3.36 -12.31
N PRO A 63 0.45 3.06 -11.76
CA PRO A 63 1.15 3.96 -10.83
C PRO A 63 1.54 5.31 -11.41
N ASN A 64 1.61 5.45 -12.74
CA ASN A 64 1.83 6.74 -13.41
C ASN A 64 0.53 7.49 -13.75
N GLN A 65 -0.61 7.03 -13.23
CA GLN A 65 -1.91 7.69 -13.35
C GLN A 65 -2.44 8.07 -11.97
N ASN A 66 -2.41 7.15 -11.00
CA ASN A 66 -2.80 7.41 -9.62
C ASN A 66 -1.55 7.62 -8.74
N PRO A 67 -1.39 8.78 -8.08
CA PRO A 67 -0.26 9.04 -7.19
C PRO A 67 -0.41 8.42 -5.79
N TYR A 68 -1.56 7.83 -5.47
CA TYR A 68 -1.86 7.26 -4.15
C TYR A 68 -1.75 5.74 -4.14
N LYS A 69 -1.21 5.23 -3.04
CA LYS A 69 -1.03 3.80 -2.80
C LYS A 69 -1.16 3.48 -1.32
N THR A 70 -1.87 2.40 -1.05
CA THR A 70 -1.90 1.74 0.26
C THR A 70 -1.54 0.26 0.14
N VAL A 71 -0.74 -0.24 1.09
CA VAL A 71 -0.43 -1.66 1.26
C VAL A 71 -0.69 -2.05 2.71
N MET A 72 -1.38 -3.18 2.92
CA MET A 72 -1.62 -3.76 4.24
C MET A 72 -0.63 -4.88 4.53
N ILE A 73 -0.05 -4.84 5.72
CA ILE A 73 0.82 -5.87 6.28
C ILE A 73 0.33 -6.29 7.67
N SER A 74 0.86 -7.39 8.21
CA SER A 74 0.60 -7.80 9.59
C SER A 74 1.82 -8.42 10.27
N ASP A 75 1.72 -8.64 11.58
CA ASP A 75 2.67 -9.43 12.39
C ASP A 75 2.38 -10.96 12.34
N GLY A 76 1.55 -11.40 11.40
CA GLY A 76 1.25 -12.81 11.21
C GLY A 76 2.50 -13.65 10.91
N LYS A 77 2.48 -14.91 11.32
CA LYS A 77 3.55 -15.86 10.96
C LYS A 77 3.67 -15.97 9.44
N VAL A 78 4.91 -16.02 8.97
CA VAL A 78 5.28 -16.22 7.57
C VAL A 78 6.23 -17.41 7.53
N ASP A 79 5.92 -18.41 6.72
CA ASP A 79 6.83 -19.51 6.47
C ASP A 79 7.83 -19.17 5.35
N PRO A 80 8.93 -19.94 5.19
CA PRO A 80 9.96 -19.60 4.22
C PRO A 80 9.49 -19.54 2.76
N GLU A 81 8.51 -20.38 2.36
CA GLU A 81 8.02 -20.43 0.98
C GLU A 81 7.18 -19.19 0.69
N GLU A 82 6.27 -18.87 1.60
CA GLU A 82 5.43 -17.69 1.54
C GLU A 82 6.24 -16.38 1.60
N PHE A 83 7.30 -16.35 2.42
CA PHE A 83 8.22 -15.23 2.45
C PHE A 83 8.85 -14.97 1.08
N GLN A 84 9.31 -16.03 0.38
CA GLN A 84 9.86 -15.90 -0.98
C GLN A 84 8.82 -15.38 -1.97
N GLU A 85 7.56 -15.82 -1.85
CA GLU A 85 6.46 -15.30 -2.66
C GLU A 85 6.24 -13.81 -2.43
N PHE A 86 6.18 -13.37 -1.16
CA PHE A 86 5.98 -11.97 -0.82
C PHE A 86 7.11 -11.09 -1.34
N ILE A 87 8.37 -11.51 -1.19
CA ILE A 87 9.51 -10.78 -1.74
C ILE A 87 9.41 -10.69 -3.26
N THR A 88 9.08 -11.78 -3.94
CA THR A 88 8.91 -11.79 -5.39
C THR A 88 7.81 -10.82 -5.84
N VAL A 89 6.66 -10.84 -5.17
CA VAL A 89 5.53 -9.94 -5.45
C VAL A 89 5.91 -8.47 -5.22
N MET A 90 6.59 -8.17 -4.12
CA MET A 90 7.02 -6.80 -3.80
C MET A 90 8.04 -6.28 -4.81
N GLU A 91 9.08 -7.05 -5.12
CA GLU A 91 10.12 -6.64 -6.07
C GLU A 91 9.54 -6.45 -7.48
N ASN A 92 8.67 -7.35 -7.93
CA ASN A 92 7.96 -7.17 -9.21
C ASN A 92 7.07 -5.91 -9.22
N SER A 93 6.39 -5.62 -8.11
CA SER A 93 5.56 -4.43 -7.97
C SER A 93 6.41 -3.14 -8.02
N ILE A 94 7.55 -3.12 -7.33
CA ILE A 94 8.51 -2.02 -7.33
C ILE A 94 9.08 -1.79 -8.74
N MET A 95 9.55 -2.86 -9.40
CA MET A 95 10.07 -2.79 -10.78
C MET A 95 9.03 -2.24 -11.75
N THR A 96 7.79 -2.74 -11.65
CA THR A 96 6.67 -2.29 -12.49
C THR A 96 6.33 -0.82 -12.24
N CYS A 97 6.27 -0.40 -10.98
CA CYS A 97 6.02 0.99 -10.59
C CYS A 97 7.10 1.92 -11.15
N ARG A 98 8.39 1.57 -10.97
CA ARG A 98 9.52 2.31 -11.54
C ARG A 98 9.40 2.45 -13.05
N LYS A 99 9.13 1.34 -13.75
CA LYS A 99 8.96 1.33 -15.21
C LYS A 99 7.88 2.31 -15.67
N PHE A 100 6.69 2.26 -15.06
CA PHE A 100 5.60 3.17 -15.42
C PHE A 100 5.96 4.64 -15.20
N LEU A 101 6.58 4.97 -14.07
CA LEU A 101 6.99 6.33 -13.74
C LEU A 101 8.12 6.85 -14.65
N MET A 102 9.01 5.96 -15.09
CA MET A 102 10.06 6.29 -16.07
C MET A 102 9.50 6.50 -17.48
N GLU A 103 8.58 5.65 -17.93
CA GLU A 103 7.96 5.75 -19.27
C GLU A 103 7.10 7.02 -19.39
N LYS A 104 6.38 7.36 -18.32
CA LYS A 104 5.57 8.57 -18.25
C LYS A 104 5.49 9.04 -16.81
N PRO A 105 5.99 10.25 -16.48
CA PRO A 105 5.86 10.78 -15.13
C PRO A 105 4.39 11.03 -14.78
N LEU A 106 4.11 11.06 -13.48
CA LEU A 106 2.79 11.40 -12.97
C LEU A 106 2.38 12.80 -13.47
N PRO A 107 1.19 12.95 -14.08
CA PRO A 107 0.67 14.26 -14.42
C PRO A 107 0.39 15.09 -13.16
N GLU A 108 0.44 16.41 -13.30
CA GLU A 108 -0.13 17.29 -12.30
C GLU A 108 -1.66 17.25 -12.39
N TRP A 109 -2.27 16.58 -11.44
CA TRP A 109 -3.72 16.49 -11.33
C TRP A 109 -4.29 17.67 -10.53
N ASP A 110 -5.48 18.13 -10.90
CA ASP A 110 -6.24 19.04 -10.05
C ASP A 110 -6.73 18.34 -8.77
N GLU A 111 -7.16 19.14 -7.78
CA GLU A 111 -7.61 18.59 -6.50
C GLU A 111 -8.88 17.74 -6.59
N LYS A 112 -9.71 17.92 -7.64
CA LYS A 112 -10.90 17.09 -7.84
C LYS A 112 -10.49 15.68 -8.23
N LEU A 113 -9.62 15.54 -9.22
CA LEU A 113 -9.09 14.25 -9.66
C LEU A 113 -8.24 13.58 -8.58
N LYS A 114 -7.45 14.35 -7.82
CA LYS A 114 -6.72 13.80 -6.67
C LYS A 114 -7.68 13.18 -5.65
N LYS A 115 -8.79 13.85 -5.32
CA LYS A 115 -9.81 13.29 -4.41
C LYS A 115 -10.40 11.99 -4.94
N ASP A 116 -10.73 11.91 -6.23
CA ASP A 116 -11.23 10.69 -6.85
C ASP A 116 -10.20 9.56 -6.76
N PHE A 117 -8.93 9.85 -7.02
CA PHE A 117 -7.84 8.88 -6.89
C PHE A 117 -7.61 8.40 -5.45
N ARG A 118 -7.70 9.30 -4.45
CA ARG A 118 -7.65 8.93 -3.03
C ARG A 118 -8.80 7.99 -2.67
N TYR A 119 -10.01 8.28 -3.15
CA TYR A 119 -11.18 7.43 -2.90
C TYR A 119 -11.03 6.05 -3.54
N ILE A 120 -10.51 5.97 -4.76
CA ILE A 120 -10.27 4.69 -5.44
C ILE A 120 -9.28 3.83 -4.63
N ASP A 121 -8.13 4.38 -4.23
CA ASP A 121 -7.15 3.66 -3.42
C ASP A 121 -7.74 3.25 -2.05
N GLN A 122 -8.51 4.14 -1.40
CA GLN A 122 -9.20 3.83 -0.14
C GLN A 122 -10.22 2.68 -0.30
N SER A 123 -11.00 2.66 -1.38
CA SER A 123 -12.02 1.62 -1.61
C SER A 123 -11.39 0.23 -1.81
N LEU A 124 -10.19 0.17 -2.39
CA LEU A 124 -9.44 -1.08 -2.54
C LEU A 124 -9.03 -1.64 -1.18
N ILE A 125 -8.52 -0.78 -0.29
CA ILE A 125 -8.06 -1.20 1.04
C ILE A 125 -9.23 -1.51 1.98
N GLU A 126 -10.37 -0.83 1.84
CA GLU A 126 -11.56 -1.07 2.66
C GLU A 126 -12.03 -2.53 2.57
N SER A 127 -11.93 -3.14 1.40
CA SER A 127 -12.27 -4.55 1.20
C SER A 127 -11.36 -5.54 1.94
N ALA A 128 -10.14 -5.12 2.29
CA ALA A 128 -9.19 -5.92 3.07
C ALA A 128 -9.39 -5.68 4.57
N VAL A 129 -9.57 -4.40 4.96
CA VAL A 129 -9.84 -4.02 6.35
C VAL A 129 -11.15 -4.61 6.87
N SER A 130 -12.17 -4.83 6.03
CA SER A 130 -13.43 -5.44 6.47
C SER A 130 -13.32 -6.92 6.89
N ARG A 131 -12.16 -7.56 6.73
CA ARG A 131 -11.93 -8.99 7.01
C ARG A 131 -11.14 -9.23 8.29
N ILE A 132 -10.73 -8.18 9.01
CA ILE A 132 -9.94 -8.28 10.25
C ILE A 132 -10.83 -8.18 11.48
#